data_AF-A0A2V9HQD5-F1
#
_entry.id   AF-A0A2V9HQD5-F1
#
_cell.length_a   1.000
_cell.length_b   1.000
_cell.length_c   1.000
_cell.angle_alpha   90.00
_cell.angle_beta   90.00
_cell.angle_gamma   90.00
#
_symmetry.space_group_name_H-M   'P 1'
#
loop_
_entity.id
_entity.type
_entity.pdbx_description
1 polymer ?
#
loop_
_entity_poly.entity_id
_entity_poly.type
_entity_poly.pdbx_seq_one_letter_code
_entity_poly.pdbx_strand_id
1 'polypeptide(L)'
;MITDVNSSVVNVAPIQKRIPGLDRGNSDEAEIPRLLPSFRRFIVLAFLGSVFLPPLAYLASPSSGAVIPSPGEFYLKVGLYGVPALAAIVGLYLLLLRLEPHVLKESLDQAAFLETIPDRSLSMAIAASAALSLFLELAIIRWQGSIFEFFAFYKNYGLLACFAGLGLGYALSRSKEGIPLILTLPLLTWQFGLLIALRWGLPNRPYSLEAIPFREQLNMGLTATGNQIGVVYLLLTVVFLLTALAFVPVGQLCGKLMERKSHLSAYGFNLLGSLAGVLLMFFVSFLWAPPAVWFGLCFVILLFFFVPEPRTLFLGMGIALVALMTLAWPVNPLWNKIYSPYQSLDIGYGPNGLMLIRAAGHYYQRVHNLSSTTVEASSDPSLRVTRDYYDFPYRVRPSASEVAVFWRPTRGRDRDRSCDPACRQDQSSGETIRRSSRAANRERRSFLPSHHAESLRLDRIRAT
;
A
#
# COMPACT_ATOMS: atom_id res chain seq x y z
N MET A 1 -58.75 -0.73 24.44
CA MET A 1 -58.07 -1.97 24.89
C MET A 1 -58.51 -3.05 23.91
N ILE A 2 -57.67 -3.55 22.98
CA ILE A 2 -56.48 -4.41 23.21
C ILE A 2 -56.96 -5.69 23.92
N THR A 3 -56.96 -6.92 23.37
CA THR A 3 -56.45 -7.54 22.11
C THR A 3 -57.33 -8.78 21.77
N ASP A 4 -57.20 -9.59 20.71
CA ASP A 4 -56.25 -9.73 19.58
C ASP A 4 -56.92 -10.46 18.37
N VAL A 5 -56.46 -10.29 17.11
CA VAL A 5 -56.96 -11.05 15.93
C VAL A 5 -55.91 -11.26 14.81
N ASN A 6 -55.75 -12.53 14.41
CA ASN A 6 -55.16 -13.09 13.18
C ASN A 6 -53.68 -12.84 12.78
N SER A 7 -52.85 -13.82 13.15
CA SER A 7 -52.27 -14.80 12.21
C SER A 7 -52.02 -14.40 10.74
N SER A 8 -50.72 -14.35 10.37
CA SER A 8 -50.25 -14.74 9.02
C SER A 8 -48.80 -15.25 9.10
N VAL A 9 -48.65 -16.52 9.49
CA VAL A 9 -47.35 -17.21 9.54
C VAL A 9 -46.90 -17.48 8.10
N VAL A 10 -45.83 -16.81 7.65
CA VAL A 10 -45.14 -17.16 6.40
C VAL A 10 -44.37 -18.46 6.64
N ASN A 11 -44.93 -19.55 6.14
CA ASN A 11 -44.48 -20.90 6.41
C ASN A 11 -43.27 -21.28 5.53
N VAL A 12 -42.05 -21.13 6.06
CA VAL A 12 -40.81 -21.54 5.38
C VAL A 12 -40.52 -23.00 5.69
N ALA A 13 -41.00 -23.90 4.82
CA ALA A 13 -40.72 -25.33 4.92
C ALA A 13 -39.23 -25.63 4.61
N PRO A 14 -38.56 -26.53 5.36
CA PRO A 14 -37.15 -26.81 5.18
C PRO A 14 -36.89 -27.71 3.96
N ILE A 15 -35.95 -27.32 3.10
CA ILE A 15 -35.41 -28.19 2.04
C ILE A 15 -34.42 -29.16 2.69
N GLN A 16 -34.96 -30.25 3.26
CA GLN A 16 -34.17 -31.27 3.94
C GLN A 16 -34.57 -32.67 3.48
N LYS A 17 -34.13 -33.05 2.27
CA LYS A 17 -34.03 -34.45 1.80
C LYS A 17 -33.28 -34.55 0.47
N ARG A 18 -32.09 -35.17 0.50
CA ARG A 18 -31.63 -36.30 -0.34
C ARG A 18 -30.10 -36.40 -0.38
N ILE A 19 -29.51 -36.90 0.70
CA ILE A 19 -28.24 -37.61 0.67
C ILE A 19 -28.53 -39.00 1.29
N PRO A 20 -28.46 -40.10 0.53
CA PRO A 20 -28.70 -41.43 1.07
C PRO A 20 -27.41 -41.99 1.70
N GLY A 21 -27.45 -42.42 2.96
CA GLY A 21 -26.33 -43.15 3.58
C GLY A 21 -25.97 -42.85 5.03
N LEU A 22 -26.83 -42.23 5.84
CA LEU A 22 -26.59 -42.05 7.28
C LEU A 22 -27.64 -42.80 8.10
N ASP A 23 -27.30 -43.99 8.60
CA ASP A 23 -28.07 -44.69 9.63
C ASP A 23 -27.26 -44.74 10.93
N ARG A 24 -27.94 -44.44 12.04
CA ARG A 24 -27.53 -44.57 13.46
C ARG A 24 -26.16 -44.02 13.92
N GLY A 25 -26.25 -42.87 14.58
CA GLY A 25 -25.93 -42.84 16.02
C GLY A 25 -24.54 -42.35 16.45
N ASN A 26 -24.37 -41.03 16.55
CA ASN A 26 -23.88 -40.44 17.80
C ASN A 26 -24.39 -38.99 17.96
N SER A 27 -24.44 -38.49 19.20
CA SER A 27 -24.95 -37.16 19.53
C SER A 27 -23.86 -36.07 19.44
N ASP A 28 -23.41 -35.78 18.22
CA ASP A 28 -22.83 -34.48 17.91
C ASP A 28 -23.94 -33.63 17.28
N GLU A 29 -24.30 -32.50 17.89
CA GLU A 29 -25.10 -31.49 17.20
C GLU A 29 -24.36 -31.11 15.92
N ALA A 30 -25.03 -31.19 14.78
CA ALA A 30 -24.47 -30.77 13.51
C ALA A 30 -24.23 -29.25 13.56
N GLU A 31 -23.00 -28.85 13.94
CA GLU A 31 -22.60 -27.45 14.01
C GLU A 31 -22.85 -26.79 12.66
N ILE A 32 -23.93 -25.99 12.60
CA ILE A 32 -24.24 -25.16 11.44
C ILE A 32 -23.02 -24.26 11.20
N PRO A 33 -22.38 -24.29 10.01
CA PRO A 33 -21.15 -23.56 9.78
C PRO A 33 -21.34 -22.05 10.05
N ARG A 34 -20.68 -21.53 11.09
CA ARG A 34 -20.87 -20.16 11.60
C ARG A 34 -19.89 -19.17 11.00
N LEU A 35 -18.78 -19.64 10.43
CA LEU A 35 -17.68 -18.85 9.88
C LEU A 35 -18.14 -18.04 8.67
N LEU A 36 -18.73 -18.70 7.65
CA LEU A 36 -19.12 -18.03 6.41
C LEU A 36 -20.24 -16.98 6.60
N PRO A 37 -21.32 -17.23 7.38
CA PRO A 37 -22.31 -16.21 7.71
C PRO A 37 -21.74 -15.03 8.52
N SER A 38 -20.76 -15.29 9.40
CA SER A 38 -20.09 -14.23 10.16
C SER A 38 -19.18 -13.40 9.27
N PHE A 39 -18.40 -14.04 8.41
CA PHE A 39 -17.54 -13.39 7.42
C PHE A 39 -18.36 -12.49 6.48
N ARG A 40 -19.50 -12.99 5.98
CA ARG A 40 -20.49 -12.22 5.19
C ARG A 40 -20.94 -10.95 5.92
N ARG A 41 -21.28 -11.04 7.22
CA ARG A 41 -21.68 -9.87 8.03
C ARG A 41 -20.57 -8.83 8.13
N PHE A 42 -19.32 -9.25 8.37
CA PHE A 42 -18.19 -8.32 8.45
C PHE A 42 -17.86 -7.67 7.10
N ILE A 43 -17.97 -8.40 5.97
CA ILE A 43 -17.84 -7.81 4.62
C ILE A 43 -18.90 -6.73 4.40
N VAL A 44 -20.17 -7.04 4.71
CA VAL A 44 -21.29 -6.09 4.55
C VAL A 44 -21.08 -4.85 5.41
N LEU A 45 -20.56 -4.99 6.63
CA LEU A 45 -20.25 -3.87 7.54
C LEU A 45 -19.06 -3.03 7.02
N ALA A 46 -18.01 -3.66 6.51
CA ALA A 46 -16.88 -2.96 5.88
C ALA A 46 -17.32 -2.22 4.60
N PHE A 47 -18.18 -2.81 3.78
CA PHE A 47 -18.74 -2.19 2.58
C PHE A 47 -19.70 -1.05 2.91
N LEU A 48 -20.56 -1.22 3.92
CA LEU A 48 -21.42 -0.17 4.47
C LEU A 48 -20.58 1.08 4.82
N GLY A 49 -19.52 0.91 5.60
CA GLY A 49 -18.59 2.00 5.90
C GLY A 49 -17.89 2.56 4.66
N SER A 50 -17.48 1.70 3.72
CA SER A 50 -16.87 2.09 2.44
C SER A 50 -17.77 3.02 1.60
N VAL A 51 -19.08 2.75 1.56
CA VAL A 51 -20.07 3.52 0.79
C VAL A 51 -20.37 4.87 1.44
N PHE A 52 -20.44 4.93 2.77
CA PHE A 52 -20.67 6.20 3.49
C PHE A 52 -19.42 7.09 3.61
N LEU A 53 -18.21 6.54 3.42
CA LEU A 53 -16.96 7.30 3.54
C LEU A 53 -16.83 8.51 2.59
N PRO A 54 -17.03 8.38 1.26
CA PRO A 54 -16.92 9.52 0.34
C PRO A 54 -17.86 10.71 0.65
N PRO A 55 -19.18 10.53 0.89
CA PRO A 55 -20.05 11.66 1.20
C PRO A 55 -19.76 12.26 2.60
N LEU A 56 -19.39 11.45 3.60
CA LEU A 56 -18.98 11.98 4.90
C LEU A 56 -17.67 12.77 4.83
N ALA A 57 -16.68 12.30 4.05
CA ALA A 57 -15.43 13.02 3.80
C ALA A 57 -15.66 14.34 3.04
N TYR A 58 -16.63 14.38 2.13
CA TYR A 58 -17.06 15.62 1.47
C TYR A 58 -17.66 16.60 2.49
N LEU A 59 -18.64 16.16 3.30
CA LEU A 59 -19.32 17.01 4.29
C LEU A 59 -18.41 17.50 5.42
N ALA A 60 -17.35 16.76 5.75
CA ALA A 60 -16.37 17.14 6.76
C ALA A 60 -15.33 18.18 6.27
N SER A 61 -15.29 18.52 4.97
CA SER A 61 -14.27 19.42 4.43
C SER A 61 -14.45 20.89 4.88
N PRO A 62 -13.39 21.62 5.30
CA PRO A 62 -13.48 23.04 5.63
C PRO A 62 -13.99 23.91 4.48
N SER A 63 -13.68 23.55 3.23
CA SER A 63 -14.06 24.33 2.04
C SER A 63 -15.58 24.36 1.81
N SER A 64 -16.33 23.43 2.41
CA SER A 64 -17.81 23.43 2.39
C SER A 64 -18.41 24.48 3.35
N GLY A 65 -17.64 24.99 4.32
CA GLY A 65 -18.12 25.94 5.32
C GLY A 65 -18.57 27.30 4.74
N ALA A 66 -18.16 27.63 3.52
CA ALA A 66 -18.56 28.86 2.83
C ALA A 66 -19.98 28.78 2.20
N VAL A 67 -20.55 27.58 2.07
CA VAL A 67 -21.90 27.37 1.54
C VAL A 67 -22.61 26.33 2.41
N ILE A 68 -23.28 26.79 3.46
CA ILE A 68 -24.31 25.98 4.12
C ILE A 68 -25.35 25.65 3.04
N PRO A 69 -25.55 24.36 2.66
CA PRO A 69 -26.56 24.03 1.68
C PRO A 69 -27.91 24.47 2.21
N SER A 70 -28.75 25.06 1.35
CA SER A 70 -30.15 25.25 1.73
C SER A 70 -30.75 23.91 2.18
N PRO A 71 -31.73 23.89 3.10
CA PRO A 71 -32.32 22.62 3.56
C PRO A 71 -32.75 21.72 2.40
N GLY A 72 -33.32 22.32 1.34
CA GLY A 72 -33.66 21.64 0.09
C GLY A 72 -32.45 21.00 -0.61
N GLU A 73 -31.32 21.71 -0.77
CA GLU A 73 -30.10 21.12 -1.32
C GLU A 73 -29.52 19.99 -0.46
N PHE A 74 -29.59 20.12 0.87
CA PHE A 74 -29.13 19.08 1.78
C PHE A 74 -29.96 17.80 1.61
N TYR A 75 -31.29 17.88 1.68
CA TYR A 75 -32.16 16.72 1.46
C TYR A 75 -32.05 16.16 0.04
N LEU A 76 -31.88 17.00 -0.98
CA LEU A 76 -31.65 16.57 -2.36
C LEU A 76 -30.35 15.76 -2.47
N LYS A 77 -29.23 16.25 -1.91
CA LYS A 77 -27.94 15.55 -1.91
C LYS A 77 -28.00 14.26 -1.08
N VAL A 78 -28.62 14.27 0.09
CA VAL A 78 -28.80 13.07 0.92
C VAL A 78 -29.68 12.03 0.22
N GLY A 79 -30.74 12.43 -0.48
CA GLY A 79 -31.54 11.52 -1.30
C GLY A 79 -30.76 10.96 -2.49
N LEU A 80 -30.08 11.83 -3.24
CA LEU A 80 -29.33 11.48 -4.45
C LEU A 80 -28.17 10.51 -4.17
N TYR A 81 -27.51 10.60 -3.01
CA TYR A 81 -26.46 9.66 -2.61
C TYR A 81 -27.00 8.49 -1.77
N GLY A 82 -27.96 8.72 -0.88
CA GLY A 82 -28.47 7.73 0.07
C GLY A 82 -29.26 6.59 -0.58
N VAL A 83 -30.07 6.90 -1.60
CA VAL A 83 -30.82 5.88 -2.34
C VAL A 83 -29.90 4.90 -3.10
N PRO A 84 -28.95 5.35 -3.95
CA PRO A 84 -28.03 4.42 -4.61
C PRO A 84 -27.05 3.76 -3.64
N ALA A 85 -26.66 4.43 -2.54
CA ALA A 85 -25.88 3.79 -1.48
C ALA A 85 -26.62 2.60 -0.86
N LEU A 86 -27.88 2.80 -0.44
CA LEU A 86 -28.71 1.73 0.11
C LEU A 86 -28.95 0.61 -0.91
N ALA A 87 -29.23 0.97 -2.16
CA ALA A 87 -29.39 -0.01 -3.25
C ALA A 87 -28.11 -0.82 -3.51
N ALA A 88 -26.92 -0.19 -3.42
CA ALA A 88 -25.64 -0.88 -3.55
C ALA A 88 -25.37 -1.83 -2.36
N ILE A 89 -25.71 -1.43 -1.14
CA ILE A 89 -25.57 -2.27 0.07
C ILE A 89 -26.52 -3.47 0.00
N VAL A 90 -27.79 -3.26 -0.34
CA VAL A 90 -28.78 -4.35 -0.52
C VAL A 90 -28.38 -5.24 -1.70
N GLY A 91 -27.93 -4.65 -2.81
CA GLY A 91 -27.42 -5.37 -3.98
C GLY A 91 -26.22 -6.26 -3.64
N LEU A 92 -25.23 -5.75 -2.89
CA LEU A 92 -24.11 -6.56 -2.41
C LEU A 92 -24.58 -7.66 -1.45
N TYR A 93 -25.49 -7.36 -0.53
CA TYR A 93 -26.01 -8.35 0.41
C TYR A 93 -26.70 -9.51 -0.31
N LEU A 94 -27.55 -9.21 -1.30
CA LEU A 94 -28.21 -10.21 -2.15
C LEU A 94 -27.22 -10.95 -3.05
N LEU A 95 -26.19 -10.27 -3.57
CA LEU A 95 -25.12 -10.89 -4.34
C LEU A 95 -24.32 -11.87 -3.48
N LEU A 96 -23.95 -11.49 -2.26
CA LEU A 96 -23.23 -12.36 -1.32
C LEU A 96 -24.09 -13.57 -0.94
N LEU A 97 -25.39 -13.41 -0.66
CA LEU A 97 -26.30 -14.54 -0.44
C LEU A 97 -26.39 -15.48 -1.65
N ARG A 98 -26.38 -14.94 -2.88
CA ARG A 98 -26.40 -15.74 -4.12
C ARG A 98 -25.07 -16.47 -4.38
N LEU A 99 -23.95 -15.87 -3.97
CA LEU A 99 -22.62 -16.45 -4.11
C LEU A 99 -22.23 -17.37 -2.96
N GLU A 100 -22.85 -17.25 -1.78
CA GLU A 100 -22.58 -18.05 -0.59
C GLU A 100 -22.50 -19.57 -0.81
N PRO A 101 -23.45 -20.25 -1.51
CA PRO A 101 -23.31 -21.69 -1.77
C PRO A 101 -22.12 -22.03 -2.70
N HIS A 102 -21.74 -21.10 -3.59
CA HIS A 102 -20.55 -21.27 -4.43
C HIS A 102 -19.29 -21.08 -3.59
N VAL A 103 -19.18 -19.98 -2.83
CA VAL A 103 -18.04 -19.69 -1.96
C VAL A 103 -17.85 -20.80 -0.91
N LEU A 104 -18.93 -21.39 -0.39
CA LEU A 104 -18.86 -22.53 0.51
C LEU A 104 -18.29 -23.78 -0.18
N LYS A 105 -18.74 -24.11 -1.40
CA LYS A 105 -18.18 -25.23 -2.17
C LYS A 105 -16.69 -25.01 -2.41
N GLU A 106 -16.30 -23.86 -2.98
CA GLU A 106 -14.89 -23.51 -3.23
C GLU A 106 -14.07 -23.54 -1.93
N SER A 107 -14.63 -23.09 -0.80
CA SER A 107 -14.00 -23.10 0.52
C SER A 107 -13.69 -24.51 1.02
N LEU A 108 -14.60 -25.46 0.80
CA LEU A 108 -14.44 -26.88 1.17
C LEU A 108 -13.48 -27.59 0.21
N ASP A 109 -13.63 -27.40 -1.10
CA ASP A 109 -12.74 -27.96 -2.13
C ASP A 109 -11.30 -27.45 -1.94
N GLN A 110 -11.13 -26.19 -1.54
CA GLN A 110 -9.85 -25.58 -1.18
C GLN A 110 -9.20 -26.23 0.05
N ALA A 111 -9.98 -26.56 1.09
CA ALA A 111 -9.46 -27.27 2.25
C ALA A 111 -9.04 -28.70 1.88
N ALA A 112 -9.88 -29.43 1.15
CA ALA A 112 -9.58 -30.78 0.67
C ALA A 112 -8.32 -30.81 -0.22
N PHE A 113 -8.15 -29.85 -1.13
CA PHE A 113 -6.96 -29.73 -1.98
C PHE A 113 -5.66 -29.60 -1.14
N LEU A 114 -5.65 -28.77 -0.10
CA LEU A 114 -4.46 -28.61 0.76
C LEU A 114 -4.11 -29.88 1.54
N GLU A 115 -5.10 -30.73 1.84
CA GLU A 115 -4.89 -32.05 2.45
C GLU A 115 -4.24 -33.04 1.47
N THR A 116 -4.51 -32.93 0.16
CA THR A 116 -3.88 -33.78 -0.87
C THR A 116 -2.41 -33.46 -1.18
N ILE A 117 -1.86 -32.32 -0.72
CA ILE A 117 -0.48 -31.93 -1.01
C ILE A 117 0.51 -32.98 -0.47
N PRO A 118 1.43 -33.55 -1.28
CA PRO A 118 2.37 -34.57 -0.81
C PRO A 118 3.30 -34.08 0.32
N ASP A 119 3.63 -34.97 1.27
CA ASP A 119 4.50 -34.62 2.41
C ASP A 119 5.90 -34.13 2.00
N ARG A 120 6.40 -34.56 0.83
CA ARG A 120 7.65 -34.08 0.23
C ARG A 120 7.59 -32.57 -0.07
N SER A 121 6.48 -32.08 -0.64
CA SER A 121 6.28 -30.68 -0.96
C SER A 121 5.67 -29.87 0.18
N LEU A 122 5.04 -30.50 1.17
CA LEU A 122 4.42 -29.83 2.33
C LEU A 122 5.37 -28.84 3.03
N SER A 123 6.64 -29.19 3.17
CA SER A 123 7.67 -28.31 3.77
C SER A 123 7.87 -27.01 2.97
N MET A 124 7.87 -27.12 1.64
CA MET A 124 7.96 -25.97 0.74
C MET A 124 6.64 -25.20 0.69
N ALA A 125 5.49 -25.89 0.79
CA ALA A 125 4.17 -25.26 0.86
C ALA A 125 4.04 -24.37 2.11
N ILE A 126 4.41 -24.87 3.29
CA ILE A 126 4.45 -24.08 4.55
C ILE A 126 5.38 -22.87 4.38
N ALA A 127 6.59 -23.06 3.83
CA ALA A 127 7.53 -21.97 3.62
C ALA A 127 7.00 -20.93 2.61
N ALA A 128 6.34 -21.36 1.54
CA ALA A 128 5.76 -20.47 0.53
C ALA A 128 4.50 -19.74 1.04
N SER A 129 3.65 -20.37 1.85
CA SER A 129 2.50 -19.70 2.49
C SER A 129 2.94 -18.69 3.55
N ALA A 130 4.01 -18.99 4.30
CA ALA A 130 4.62 -18.06 5.26
C ALA A 130 5.40 -16.91 4.59
N ALA A 131 6.03 -17.18 3.43
CA ALA A 131 6.62 -16.15 2.59
C ALA A 131 5.55 -15.23 2.02
N LEU A 132 4.45 -15.79 1.50
CA LEU A 132 3.30 -15.05 0.98
C LEU A 132 2.67 -14.15 2.04
N SER A 133 2.40 -14.67 3.25
CA SER A 133 1.74 -13.89 4.30
C SER A 133 2.55 -12.68 4.72
N LEU A 134 3.85 -12.84 5.01
CA LEU A 134 4.70 -11.72 5.44
C LEU A 134 5.10 -10.79 4.28
N PHE A 135 5.26 -11.31 3.06
CA PHE A 135 5.45 -10.47 1.86
C PHE A 135 4.23 -9.59 1.59
N LEU A 136 3.02 -10.15 1.69
CA LEU A 136 1.76 -9.42 1.52
C LEU A 136 1.53 -8.39 2.65
N GLU A 137 1.85 -8.74 3.90
CA GLU A 137 1.83 -7.82 5.05
C GLU A 137 2.71 -6.58 4.79
N LEU A 138 3.97 -6.79 4.45
CA LEU A 138 4.91 -5.71 4.15
C LEU A 138 4.47 -4.89 2.92
N ALA A 139 3.96 -5.54 1.87
CA ALA A 139 3.44 -4.86 0.68
C ALA A 139 2.25 -3.95 1.01
N ILE A 140 1.31 -4.40 1.84
CA ILE A 140 0.13 -3.61 2.24
C ILE A 140 0.51 -2.45 3.15
N ILE A 141 1.30 -2.67 4.21
CA ILE A 141 1.72 -1.60 5.12
C ILE A 141 2.46 -0.51 4.33
N ARG A 142 3.37 -0.90 3.43
CA ARG A 142 4.13 0.02 2.58
C ARG A 142 3.25 0.76 1.57
N TRP A 143 2.30 0.07 0.94
CA TRP A 143 1.40 0.69 -0.04
C TRP A 143 0.40 1.63 0.62
N GLN A 144 -0.24 1.26 1.73
CA GLN A 144 -1.16 2.12 2.49
C GLN A 144 -0.48 3.44 2.90
N GLY A 145 0.73 3.38 3.46
CA GLY A 145 1.55 4.55 3.79
C GLY A 145 2.02 5.38 2.59
N SER A 146 1.81 4.93 1.36
CA SER A 146 2.09 5.69 0.11
C SER A 146 0.85 6.35 -0.50
N ILE A 147 -0.34 6.06 0.05
CA ILE A 147 -1.63 6.69 -0.35
C ILE A 147 -2.06 7.74 0.68
N PHE A 148 -1.97 7.43 1.98
CA PHE A 148 -2.33 8.34 3.07
C PHE A 148 -1.25 8.41 4.16
N GLU A 149 -0.97 9.63 4.62
CA GLU A 149 0.13 9.97 5.54
C GLU A 149 -0.04 9.36 6.94
N PHE A 150 -1.27 9.29 7.46
CA PHE A 150 -1.53 8.72 8.79
C PHE A 150 -1.19 7.22 8.90
N PHE A 151 -1.22 6.45 7.80
CA PHE A 151 -0.68 5.08 7.81
C PHE A 151 0.85 5.05 7.86
N ALA A 152 1.54 6.10 7.39
CA ALA A 152 3.00 6.23 7.49
C ALA A 152 3.46 6.66 8.89
N PHE A 153 2.69 7.47 9.61
CA PHE A 153 2.92 7.76 11.03
C PHE A 153 2.62 6.55 11.92
N TYR A 154 1.44 5.94 11.75
CA TYR A 154 0.98 4.83 12.59
C TYR A 154 1.11 3.48 11.87
N LYS A 155 2.33 3.11 11.46
CA LYS A 155 2.62 1.81 10.82
C LYS A 155 2.14 0.61 11.64
N ASN A 156 2.16 0.75 12.98
CA ASN A 156 1.62 -0.21 13.93
C ASN A 156 0.14 -0.55 13.68
N TYR A 157 -0.65 0.35 13.06
CA TYR A 157 -2.05 0.12 12.74
C TYR A 157 -2.22 -0.93 11.63
N GLY A 158 -1.46 -0.79 10.54
CA GLY A 158 -1.45 -1.77 9.46
C GLY A 158 -0.91 -3.13 9.92
N LEU A 159 0.14 -3.12 10.75
CA LEU A 159 0.68 -4.32 11.39
C LEU A 159 -0.38 -4.99 12.28
N LEU A 160 -1.09 -4.24 13.13
CA LEU A 160 -2.15 -4.80 13.98
C LEU A 160 -3.30 -5.39 13.16
N ALA A 161 -3.66 -4.79 12.02
CA ALA A 161 -4.69 -5.33 11.13
C ALA A 161 -4.26 -6.65 10.48
N CYS A 162 -3.00 -6.73 10.01
CA CYS A 162 -2.43 -7.96 9.45
C CYS A 162 -2.28 -9.05 10.51
N PHE A 163 -1.78 -8.70 11.71
CA PHE A 163 -1.67 -9.60 12.86
C PHE A 163 -3.04 -10.14 13.30
N ALA A 164 -4.07 -9.28 13.39
CA ALA A 164 -5.42 -9.70 13.73
C ALA A 164 -6.00 -10.66 12.67
N GLY A 165 -5.81 -10.35 11.38
CA GLY A 165 -6.24 -11.21 10.28
C GLY A 165 -5.53 -12.57 10.27
N LEU A 166 -4.20 -12.57 10.29
CA LEU A 166 -3.39 -13.80 10.31
C LEU A 166 -3.63 -14.62 11.58
N GLY A 167 -3.65 -13.99 12.75
CA GLY A 167 -3.88 -14.64 14.04
C GLY A 167 -5.26 -15.28 14.14
N LEU A 168 -6.31 -14.59 13.68
CA LEU A 168 -7.65 -15.16 13.56
C LEU A 168 -7.68 -16.29 12.52
N GLY A 169 -6.95 -16.15 11.41
CA GLY A 169 -6.80 -17.20 10.41
C GLY A 169 -6.14 -18.48 10.97
N TYR A 170 -5.06 -18.36 11.74
CA TYR A 170 -4.42 -19.47 12.45
C TYR A 170 -5.32 -20.08 13.53
N ALA A 171 -6.16 -19.30 14.21
CA ALA A 171 -7.13 -19.83 15.16
C ALA A 171 -8.24 -20.64 14.45
N LEU A 172 -8.64 -20.21 13.24
CA LEU A 172 -9.71 -20.81 12.45
C LEU A 172 -9.24 -21.89 11.45
N SER A 173 -7.95 -22.23 11.40
CA SER A 173 -7.44 -23.29 10.51
C SER A 173 -7.96 -24.69 10.87
N ARG A 174 -8.16 -24.94 12.17
CA ARG A 174 -8.74 -26.19 12.70
C ARG A 174 -10.21 -26.40 12.35
N SER A 175 -10.89 -25.36 11.85
CA SER A 175 -12.30 -25.45 11.47
C SER A 175 -12.50 -26.41 10.29
N LYS A 176 -13.61 -27.17 10.34
CA LYS A 176 -14.09 -28.02 9.23
C LYS A 176 -14.85 -27.21 8.17
N GLU A 177 -15.07 -25.92 8.39
CA GLU A 177 -15.89 -25.04 7.52
C GLU A 177 -15.19 -24.54 6.24
N GLY A 178 -13.99 -25.07 5.94
CA GLY A 178 -13.21 -24.73 4.75
C GLY A 178 -12.36 -23.46 4.88
N ILE A 179 -11.75 -23.04 3.76
CA ILE A 179 -10.97 -21.80 3.64
C ILE A 179 -11.48 -20.96 2.46
N PRO A 180 -12.13 -19.80 2.68
CA PRO A 180 -12.60 -18.92 1.61
C PRO A 180 -11.46 -18.10 0.98
N LEU A 181 -10.40 -18.77 0.51
CA LEU A 181 -9.16 -18.16 0.00
C LEU A 181 -9.39 -17.25 -1.22
N ILE A 182 -10.35 -17.62 -2.06
CA ILE A 182 -10.78 -16.82 -3.22
C ILE A 182 -11.25 -15.41 -2.83
N LEU A 183 -11.72 -15.22 -1.59
CA LEU A 183 -12.30 -13.98 -1.10
C LEU A 183 -11.25 -12.93 -0.69
N THR A 184 -9.98 -13.33 -0.51
CA THR A 184 -8.85 -12.41 -0.31
C THR A 184 -8.67 -11.48 -1.51
N LEU A 185 -8.72 -12.01 -2.75
CA LEU A 185 -8.52 -11.21 -3.97
C LEU A 185 -9.53 -10.05 -4.13
N PRO A 186 -10.86 -10.25 -4.09
CA PRO A 186 -11.83 -9.16 -4.22
C PRO A 186 -11.81 -8.21 -3.02
N LEU A 187 -11.47 -8.67 -1.81
CA LEU A 187 -11.31 -7.77 -0.65
C LEU A 187 -10.14 -6.80 -0.84
N LEU A 188 -8.99 -7.29 -1.30
CA LEU A 188 -7.84 -6.45 -1.66
C LEU A 188 -8.17 -5.52 -2.84
N THR A 189 -8.85 -6.04 -3.87
CA THR A 189 -9.30 -5.25 -5.03
C THR A 189 -10.20 -4.08 -4.60
N TRP A 190 -11.17 -4.36 -3.72
CA TRP A 190 -12.07 -3.35 -3.17
C TRP A 190 -11.32 -2.31 -2.33
N GLN A 191 -10.39 -2.75 -1.48
CA GLN A 191 -9.55 -1.88 -0.67
C GLN A 191 -8.66 -0.95 -1.53
N PHE A 192 -8.10 -1.48 -2.63
CA PHE A 192 -7.32 -0.69 -3.59
C PHE A 192 -8.20 0.36 -4.28
N GLY A 193 -9.35 -0.06 -4.81
CA GLY A 193 -10.32 0.83 -5.44
C GLY A 193 -10.81 1.93 -4.48
N LEU A 194 -11.17 1.57 -3.25
CA LEU A 194 -11.64 2.50 -2.22
C LEU A 194 -10.60 3.59 -1.92
N LEU A 195 -9.36 3.20 -1.61
CA LEU A 195 -8.33 4.17 -1.20
C LEU A 195 -7.86 5.04 -2.37
N ILE A 196 -7.82 4.50 -3.59
CA ILE A 196 -7.52 5.27 -4.81
C ILE A 196 -8.67 6.25 -5.12
N ALA A 197 -9.93 5.80 -5.07
CA ALA A 197 -11.09 6.64 -5.27
C ALA A 197 -11.20 7.76 -4.22
N LEU A 198 -10.88 7.47 -2.95
CA LEU A 198 -10.93 8.46 -1.88
C LEU A 198 -9.76 9.48 -1.95
N ARG A 199 -8.59 9.09 -2.49
CA ARG A 199 -7.43 9.97 -2.67
C ARG A 199 -7.52 10.86 -3.91
N TRP A 200 -8.17 10.41 -4.99
CA TRP A 200 -8.16 11.10 -6.29
C TRP A 200 -9.52 11.27 -6.99
N GLY A 201 -10.54 10.50 -6.64
CA GLY A 201 -11.85 10.49 -7.34
C GLY A 201 -12.81 11.60 -6.93
N LEU A 202 -12.47 12.40 -5.92
CA LEU A 202 -13.28 13.51 -5.44
C LEU A 202 -12.77 14.85 -6.06
N PRO A 203 -13.66 15.76 -6.50
CA PRO A 203 -13.31 16.80 -7.50
C PRO A 203 -12.51 18.03 -6.99
N ASN A 204 -12.35 18.24 -5.69
CA ASN A 204 -11.69 19.44 -5.13
C ASN A 204 -10.53 19.06 -4.20
N ARG A 205 -9.27 19.37 -4.56
CA ARG A 205 -8.10 18.90 -3.81
C ARG A 205 -7.92 19.31 -2.33
N PRO A 206 -8.62 20.28 -1.68
CA PRO A 206 -8.50 20.46 -0.23
C PRO A 206 -9.36 19.43 0.55
N TYR A 207 -9.12 18.12 0.35
CA TYR A 207 -9.74 17.10 1.18
C TYR A 207 -9.00 16.95 2.50
N SER A 208 -9.72 17.23 3.57
CA SER A 208 -9.23 17.20 4.95
C SER A 208 -8.97 15.80 5.53
N LEU A 209 -8.64 14.82 4.67
CA LEU A 209 -7.99 13.57 5.06
C LEU A 209 -6.45 13.74 5.13
N GLU A 210 -5.91 14.88 4.66
CA GLU A 210 -4.54 15.34 5.00
C GLU A 210 -4.48 16.04 6.38
N ALA A 211 -5.62 16.24 7.04
CA ALA A 211 -5.65 16.60 8.46
C ALA A 211 -5.40 15.34 9.28
N ILE A 212 -4.24 15.27 9.92
CA ILE A 212 -3.85 14.18 10.81
C ILE A 212 -4.65 14.38 12.11
N PRO A 213 -5.48 13.42 12.56
CA PRO A 213 -6.42 13.64 13.66
C PRO A 213 -5.77 13.63 15.07
N PHE A 214 -4.47 13.96 15.16
CA PHE A 214 -3.63 13.76 16.34
C PHE A 214 -2.89 15.05 16.76
N ARG A 215 -2.58 15.16 18.06
CA ARG A 215 -2.20 16.41 18.74
C ARG A 215 -0.91 17.05 18.23
N GLU A 216 -0.04 16.27 17.59
CA GLU A 216 1.23 16.71 17.04
C GLU A 216 1.04 17.79 15.97
N GLN A 217 -0.07 17.77 15.22
CA GLN A 217 -0.41 18.80 14.23
C GLN A 217 -1.02 20.07 14.87
N LEU A 218 -1.67 19.96 16.04
CA LEU A 218 -2.14 21.12 16.82
C LEU A 218 -0.96 21.96 17.33
N ASN A 219 0.16 21.31 17.70
CA ASN A 219 1.41 21.99 18.03
C ASN A 219 2.07 22.69 16.82
N MET A 220 1.63 22.39 15.60
CA MET A 220 2.04 23.08 14.35
C MET A 220 0.99 24.07 13.83
N GLY A 221 -0.07 24.34 14.59
CA GLY A 221 -1.08 25.36 14.26
C GLY A 221 -2.14 24.91 13.23
N LEU A 222 -2.21 23.63 12.88
CA LEU A 222 -3.25 23.10 11.97
C LEU A 222 -4.42 22.54 12.78
N THR A 223 -5.60 23.14 12.62
CA THR A 223 -6.82 22.78 13.37
C THR A 223 -7.70 21.81 12.57
N ALA A 224 -7.83 20.58 13.08
CA ALA A 224 -8.82 19.61 12.60
C ALA A 224 -10.17 19.81 13.29
N THR A 225 -11.28 19.75 12.55
CA THR A 225 -12.63 19.78 13.13
C THR A 225 -13.04 18.38 13.62
N GLY A 226 -13.91 18.31 14.64
CA GLY A 226 -14.37 17.03 15.21
C GLY A 226 -14.99 16.08 14.18
N ASN A 227 -15.66 16.62 13.16
CA ASN A 227 -16.23 15.84 12.06
C ASN A 227 -15.15 15.15 11.21
N GLN A 228 -14.02 15.82 10.94
CA GLN A 228 -12.90 15.24 10.19
C GLN A 228 -12.25 14.10 10.96
N ILE A 229 -12.04 14.30 12.27
CA ILE A 229 -11.52 13.28 13.19
C ILE A 229 -12.42 12.03 13.14
N GLY A 230 -13.74 12.20 13.21
CA GLY A 230 -14.71 11.10 13.08
C GLY A 230 -14.62 10.35 11.75
N VAL A 231 -14.48 11.06 10.63
CA VAL A 231 -14.33 10.44 9.30
C VAL A 231 -12.99 9.70 9.16
N VAL A 232 -11.88 10.22 9.70
CA VAL A 232 -10.60 9.50 9.66
C VAL A 232 -10.66 8.24 10.52
N TYR A 233 -11.30 8.26 11.69
CA TYR A 233 -11.51 7.03 12.48
C TYR A 233 -12.41 6.01 11.78
N LEU A 234 -13.46 6.45 11.07
CA LEU A 234 -14.26 5.57 10.22
C LEU A 234 -13.43 4.95 9.09
N LEU A 235 -12.58 5.76 8.42
CA LEU A 235 -11.69 5.30 7.35
C LEU A 235 -10.69 4.26 7.85
N LEU A 236 -10.03 4.55 8.98
CA LEU A 236 -9.14 3.61 9.66
C LEU A 236 -9.88 2.30 9.95
N THR A 237 -11.05 2.36 10.59
CA THR A 237 -11.85 1.18 10.96
C THR A 237 -12.24 0.34 9.74
N VAL A 238 -12.71 0.96 8.65
CA VAL A 238 -13.05 0.25 7.40
C VAL A 238 -11.82 -0.40 6.79
N VAL A 239 -10.69 0.31 6.72
CA VAL A 239 -9.43 -0.22 6.18
C VAL A 239 -8.88 -1.36 7.04
N PHE A 240 -8.99 -1.27 8.35
CA PHE A 240 -8.63 -2.33 9.29
C PHE A 240 -9.48 -3.58 9.07
N LEU A 241 -10.81 -3.43 8.97
CA LEU A 241 -11.70 -4.56 8.70
C LEU A 241 -11.41 -5.21 7.34
N LEU A 242 -11.25 -4.41 6.27
CA LEU A 242 -10.90 -4.94 4.94
C LEU A 242 -9.55 -5.68 4.96
N THR A 243 -8.54 -5.11 5.62
CA THR A 243 -7.21 -5.73 5.74
C THR A 243 -7.31 -7.03 6.55
N ALA A 244 -7.89 -7.00 7.76
CA ALA A 244 -8.01 -8.18 8.61
C ALA A 244 -8.77 -9.31 7.91
N LEU A 245 -9.92 -9.01 7.27
CA LEU A 245 -10.69 -9.99 6.50
C LEU A 245 -9.90 -10.56 5.33
N ALA A 246 -9.12 -9.75 4.60
CA ALA A 246 -8.30 -10.24 3.50
C ALA A 246 -7.19 -11.21 3.96
N PHE A 247 -6.66 -11.04 5.18
CA PHE A 247 -5.61 -11.90 5.74
C PHE A 247 -6.13 -13.14 6.47
N VAL A 248 -7.39 -13.19 6.91
CA VAL A 248 -7.97 -14.40 7.56
C VAL A 248 -7.79 -15.66 6.71
N PRO A 249 -8.18 -15.70 5.41
CA PRO A 249 -7.99 -16.91 4.60
C PRO A 249 -6.51 -17.26 4.35
N VAL A 250 -5.63 -16.25 4.28
CA VAL A 250 -4.17 -16.44 4.14
C VAL A 250 -3.57 -17.05 5.43
N GLY A 251 -4.05 -16.63 6.60
CA GLY A 251 -3.71 -17.26 7.88
C GLY A 251 -4.23 -18.69 7.99
N GLN A 252 -5.47 -18.95 7.56
CA GLN A 252 -6.04 -20.30 7.53
C GLN A 252 -5.26 -21.24 6.60
N LEU A 253 -4.84 -20.76 5.43
CA LEU A 253 -3.98 -21.49 4.48
C LEU A 253 -2.68 -21.95 5.17
N CYS A 254 -1.96 -21.03 5.83
CA CYS A 254 -0.73 -21.38 6.51
C CYS A 254 -0.98 -22.33 7.71
N GLY A 255 -2.04 -22.07 8.49
CA GLY A 255 -2.42 -22.89 9.63
C GLY A 255 -2.73 -24.35 9.26
N LYS A 256 -3.56 -24.60 8.23
CA LYS A 256 -3.86 -25.98 7.78
C LYS A 256 -2.62 -26.71 7.26
N LEU A 257 -1.73 -26.01 6.54
CA LEU A 257 -0.46 -26.60 6.09
C LEU A 257 0.46 -26.96 7.27
N MET A 258 0.49 -26.13 8.33
CA MET A 258 1.28 -26.38 9.54
C MET A 258 0.71 -27.52 10.40
N GLU A 259 -0.62 -27.68 10.47
CA GLU A 259 -1.29 -28.76 11.23
C GLU A 259 -0.93 -30.16 10.74
N ARG A 260 -0.59 -30.31 9.45
CA ARG A 260 -0.16 -31.57 8.85
C ARG A 260 1.27 -32.01 9.22
N LYS A 261 1.99 -31.26 10.05
CA LYS A 261 3.39 -31.53 10.40
C LYS A 261 3.66 -31.33 11.90
N SER A 262 4.71 -31.96 12.41
CA SER A 262 5.11 -31.78 13.82
C SER A 262 5.41 -30.31 14.13
N HIS A 263 4.91 -29.82 15.26
CA HIS A 263 4.92 -28.38 15.61
C HIS A 263 6.29 -27.70 15.46
N LEU A 264 7.36 -28.36 15.91
CA LEU A 264 8.72 -27.83 15.82
C LEU A 264 9.20 -27.68 14.36
N SER A 265 8.89 -28.66 13.50
CA SER A 265 9.26 -28.59 12.08
C SER A 265 8.40 -27.56 11.34
N ALA A 266 7.08 -27.56 11.58
CA ALA A 266 6.16 -26.59 11.01
C ALA A 266 6.58 -25.14 11.34
N TYR A 267 6.92 -24.87 12.61
CA TYR A 267 7.42 -23.56 13.04
C TYR A 267 8.74 -23.18 12.35
N GLY A 268 9.68 -24.12 12.21
CA GLY A 268 10.94 -23.89 11.49
C GLY A 268 10.74 -23.51 10.03
N PHE A 269 9.86 -24.21 9.30
CA PHE A 269 9.54 -23.85 7.90
C PHE A 269 8.75 -22.54 7.79
N ASN A 270 7.87 -22.23 8.75
CA ASN A 270 7.19 -20.94 8.82
C ASN A 270 8.18 -19.78 9.05
N LEU A 271 9.19 -19.95 9.91
CA LEU A 271 10.21 -18.93 10.16
C LEU A 271 11.17 -18.73 8.96
N LEU A 272 11.56 -19.82 8.29
CA LEU A 272 12.36 -19.75 7.06
C LEU A 272 11.57 -19.10 5.91
N GLY A 273 10.29 -19.45 5.77
CA GLY A 273 9.38 -18.87 4.79
C GLY A 273 9.17 -17.37 5.02
N SER A 274 8.86 -16.97 6.25
CA SER A 274 8.66 -15.56 6.59
C SER A 274 9.93 -14.73 6.33
N LEU A 275 11.11 -15.22 6.72
CA LEU A 275 12.40 -14.59 6.37
C LEU A 275 12.58 -14.43 4.85
N ALA A 276 12.26 -15.47 4.06
CA ALA A 276 12.29 -15.38 2.60
C ALA A 276 11.31 -14.33 2.06
N GLY A 277 10.12 -14.18 2.65
CA GLY A 277 9.16 -13.12 2.33
C GLY A 277 9.71 -11.71 2.58
N VAL A 278 10.41 -11.48 3.70
CA VAL A 278 11.08 -10.20 3.99
C VAL A 278 12.19 -9.92 2.97
N LEU A 279 13.04 -10.91 2.68
CA LEU A 279 14.15 -10.78 1.73
C LEU A 279 13.64 -10.53 0.31
N LEU A 280 12.52 -11.16 -0.07
CA LEU A 280 11.86 -10.92 -1.35
C LEU A 280 11.31 -9.48 -1.43
N MET A 281 10.67 -8.97 -0.37
CA MET A 281 10.21 -7.59 -0.32
C MET A 281 11.36 -6.57 -0.38
N PHE A 282 12.47 -6.88 0.29
CA PHE A 282 13.68 -6.07 0.22
C PHE A 282 14.26 -6.04 -1.20
N PHE A 283 14.41 -7.20 -1.85
CA PHE A 283 14.93 -7.30 -3.22
C PHE A 283 14.03 -6.57 -4.23
N VAL A 284 12.72 -6.77 -4.17
CA VAL A 284 11.77 -6.10 -5.07
C VAL A 284 11.73 -4.58 -4.81
N SER A 285 11.93 -4.14 -3.56
CA SER A 285 12.09 -2.70 -3.23
C SER A 285 13.43 -2.13 -3.73
N PHE A 286 14.51 -2.92 -3.68
CA PHE A 286 15.83 -2.55 -4.24
C PHE A 286 15.80 -2.37 -5.76
N LEU A 287 14.87 -3.02 -6.47
CA LEU A 287 14.62 -2.82 -7.90
C LEU A 287 13.73 -1.60 -8.21
N TRP A 288 13.30 -0.82 -7.20
CA TRP A 288 12.41 0.35 -7.34
C TRP A 288 11.08 0.03 -8.04
N ALA A 289 10.66 -1.24 -7.99
CA ALA A 289 9.48 -1.72 -8.70
C ALA A 289 8.19 -1.03 -8.17
N PRO A 290 7.16 -0.82 -9.00
CA PRO A 290 5.89 -0.24 -8.55
C PRO A 290 5.02 -1.27 -7.79
N PRO A 291 4.01 -0.82 -7.01
CA PRO A 291 3.12 -1.69 -6.24
C PRO A 291 2.44 -2.81 -7.05
N ALA A 292 2.12 -2.57 -8.31
CA ALA A 292 1.56 -3.59 -9.20
C ALA A 292 2.49 -4.81 -9.36
N VAL A 293 3.81 -4.65 -9.32
CA VAL A 293 4.76 -5.79 -9.34
C VAL A 293 4.76 -6.53 -8.00
N TRP A 294 4.67 -5.80 -6.88
CA TRP A 294 4.67 -6.39 -5.53
C TRP A 294 3.42 -7.25 -5.33
N PHE A 295 2.24 -6.68 -5.61
CA PHE A 295 0.97 -7.39 -5.54
C PHE A 295 0.81 -8.43 -6.64
N GLY A 296 1.37 -8.22 -7.83
CA GLY A 296 1.38 -9.22 -8.89
C GLY A 296 2.10 -10.50 -8.45
N LEU A 297 3.25 -10.36 -7.78
CA LEU A 297 3.96 -11.50 -7.21
C LEU A 297 3.18 -12.16 -6.05
N CYS A 298 2.51 -11.38 -5.19
CA CYS A 298 1.59 -11.92 -4.19
C CYS A 298 0.49 -12.77 -4.83
N PHE A 299 -0.14 -12.25 -5.90
CA PHE A 299 -1.25 -12.91 -6.57
C PHE A 299 -0.82 -14.16 -7.33
N VAL A 300 0.36 -14.19 -7.96
CA VAL A 300 0.90 -15.41 -8.58
C VAL A 300 1.12 -16.50 -7.53
N ILE A 301 1.71 -16.17 -6.38
CA ILE A 301 1.93 -17.16 -5.30
C ILE A 301 0.59 -17.59 -4.67
N LEU A 302 -0.37 -16.67 -4.50
CA LEU A 302 -1.70 -16.98 -3.99
C LEU A 302 -2.50 -17.88 -4.95
N LEU A 303 -2.46 -17.62 -6.26
CA LEU A 303 -3.10 -18.43 -7.29
C LEU A 303 -2.49 -19.83 -7.40
N PHE A 304 -1.20 -19.99 -7.12
CA PHE A 304 -0.56 -21.32 -7.04
C PHE A 304 -1.15 -22.19 -5.92
N PHE A 305 -1.71 -21.59 -4.86
CA PHE A 305 -2.40 -22.31 -3.79
C PHE A 305 -3.90 -22.54 -4.05
N PHE A 306 -4.48 -21.96 -5.10
CA PHE A 306 -5.90 -22.19 -5.42
C PHE A 306 -6.11 -23.64 -5.90
N VAL A 307 -7.33 -24.17 -5.66
CA VAL A 307 -7.77 -25.44 -6.27
C VAL A 307 -7.51 -25.40 -7.78
N PRO A 308 -6.91 -26.44 -8.38
CA PRO A 308 -6.65 -26.51 -9.82
C PRO A 308 -7.92 -26.75 -10.68
N GLU A 309 -9.08 -26.22 -10.26
CA GLU A 309 -10.29 -26.17 -11.07
C GLU A 309 -10.20 -24.95 -12.02
N PRO A 310 -10.40 -25.13 -13.34
CA PRO A 310 -10.19 -24.05 -14.31
C PRO A 310 -11.13 -22.85 -14.04
N ARG A 311 -12.36 -23.08 -13.57
CA ARG A 311 -13.30 -22.02 -13.20
C ARG A 311 -12.73 -21.10 -12.11
N THR A 312 -12.20 -21.71 -11.05
CA THR A 312 -11.64 -21.03 -9.87
C THR A 312 -10.38 -20.25 -10.24
N LEU A 313 -9.49 -20.85 -11.04
CA LEU A 313 -8.30 -20.19 -11.55
C LEU A 313 -8.63 -19.04 -12.51
N PHE A 314 -9.55 -19.20 -13.47
CA PHE A 314 -9.95 -18.10 -14.36
C PHE A 314 -10.61 -16.95 -13.61
N LEU A 315 -11.47 -17.24 -12.62
CA LEU A 315 -12.08 -16.20 -11.78
C LEU A 315 -11.02 -15.49 -10.93
N GLY A 316 -10.10 -16.23 -10.30
CA GLY A 316 -8.98 -15.67 -9.54
C GLY A 316 -8.07 -14.79 -10.39
N MET A 317 -7.65 -15.27 -11.57
CA MET A 317 -6.85 -14.50 -12.53
C MET A 317 -7.58 -13.24 -13.01
N GLY A 318 -8.89 -13.32 -13.27
CA GLY A 318 -9.71 -12.16 -13.64
C GLY A 318 -9.75 -11.08 -12.56
N ILE A 319 -9.99 -11.48 -11.31
CA ILE A 319 -10.00 -10.53 -10.17
C ILE A 319 -8.60 -9.97 -9.91
N ALA A 320 -7.55 -10.80 -9.96
CA ALA A 320 -6.17 -10.35 -9.83
C ALA A 320 -5.77 -9.36 -10.94
N LEU A 321 -6.21 -9.58 -12.19
CA LEU A 321 -5.98 -8.65 -13.29
C LEU A 321 -6.69 -7.31 -13.04
N VAL A 322 -7.93 -7.32 -12.55
CA VAL A 322 -8.66 -6.09 -12.17
C VAL A 322 -7.91 -5.36 -11.05
N ALA A 323 -7.45 -6.06 -10.01
CA ALA A 323 -6.65 -5.47 -8.94
C ALA A 323 -5.36 -4.81 -9.45
N LEU A 324 -4.66 -5.48 -10.38
CA LEU A 324 -3.44 -4.95 -11.00
C LEU A 324 -3.72 -3.76 -11.90
N MET A 325 -4.81 -3.77 -12.67
CA MET A 325 -5.25 -2.62 -13.47
C MET A 325 -5.62 -1.43 -12.57
N THR A 326 -6.30 -1.67 -11.44
CA THR A 326 -6.62 -0.64 -10.44
C THR A 326 -5.36 -0.04 -9.83
N LEU A 327 -4.35 -0.85 -9.49
CA LEU A 327 -3.06 -0.37 -8.96
C LEU A 327 -2.18 0.34 -9.99
N ALA A 328 -2.24 -0.08 -11.26
CA ALA A 328 -1.46 0.49 -12.35
C ALA A 328 -2.12 1.72 -13.01
N TRP A 329 -3.36 2.05 -12.64
CA TRP A 329 -4.11 3.14 -13.25
C TRP A 329 -3.38 4.49 -13.08
N PRO A 330 -3.07 5.21 -14.17
CA PRO A 330 -2.30 6.46 -14.10
C PRO A 330 -3.17 7.62 -13.61
N VAL A 331 -3.32 7.72 -12.28
CA VAL A 331 -4.28 8.67 -11.67
C VAL A 331 -3.92 10.15 -11.87
N ASN A 332 -2.68 10.47 -12.25
CA ASN A 332 -2.25 11.81 -12.67
C ASN A 332 -1.12 11.70 -13.71
N PRO A 333 -1.37 11.85 -15.03
CA PRO A 333 -0.30 11.77 -16.05
C PRO A 333 0.72 12.92 -15.97
N LEU A 334 0.38 14.02 -15.27
CA LEU A 334 1.26 15.16 -15.02
C LEU A 334 2.31 14.91 -13.91
N TRP A 335 2.22 13.78 -13.20
CA TRP A 335 3.07 13.45 -12.05
C TRP A 335 3.70 12.07 -12.25
N ASN A 336 5.03 12.03 -12.38
CA ASN A 336 5.78 10.77 -12.47
C ASN A 336 6.03 10.22 -11.05
N LYS A 337 5.47 9.04 -10.75
CA LYS A 337 5.53 8.43 -9.42
C LYS A 337 6.62 7.35 -9.34
N ILE A 338 7.61 7.59 -8.49
CA ILE A 338 8.80 6.77 -8.30
C ILE A 338 8.75 6.12 -6.92
N TYR A 339 8.95 4.80 -6.85
CA TYR A 339 8.93 4.03 -5.60
C TYR A 339 10.35 3.68 -5.16
N SER A 340 11.05 4.63 -4.53
CA SER A 340 12.38 4.35 -3.96
C SER A 340 12.28 3.37 -2.77
N PRO A 341 13.37 2.68 -2.39
CA PRO A 341 13.37 1.76 -1.24
C PRO A 341 12.83 2.41 0.05
N TYR A 342 13.11 3.69 0.26
CA TYR A 342 12.76 4.43 1.48
C TYR A 342 11.36 5.06 1.45
N GLN A 343 10.97 5.66 0.32
CA GLN A 343 9.73 6.45 0.19
C GLN A 343 9.22 6.52 -1.26
N SER A 344 7.93 6.82 -1.41
CA SER A 344 7.38 7.24 -2.72
C SER A 344 7.68 8.71 -2.98
N LEU A 345 8.06 9.02 -4.21
CA LEU A 345 8.36 10.36 -4.71
C LEU A 345 7.48 10.64 -5.92
N ASP A 346 6.73 11.74 -5.90
CA ASP A 346 5.98 12.21 -7.07
C ASP A 346 6.72 13.43 -7.65
N ILE A 347 7.19 13.33 -8.90
CA ILE A 347 7.85 14.42 -9.62
C ILE A 347 6.85 15.04 -10.59
N GLY A 348 6.55 16.32 -10.40
CA GLY A 348 5.74 17.12 -11.31
C GLY A 348 6.42 18.44 -11.65
N TYR A 349 5.68 19.32 -12.32
CA TYR A 349 6.12 20.67 -12.66
C TYR A 349 5.14 21.68 -12.06
N GLY A 350 5.65 22.77 -11.49
CA GLY A 350 4.85 23.89 -11.00
C GLY A 350 4.36 24.80 -12.14
N PRO A 351 3.53 25.81 -11.84
CA PRO A 351 3.04 26.77 -12.84
C PRO A 351 4.15 27.45 -13.64
N ASN A 352 5.31 27.64 -13.02
CA ASN A 352 6.49 28.30 -13.58
C ASN A 352 7.34 27.35 -14.46
N GLY A 353 6.85 26.14 -14.78
CA GLY A 353 7.58 25.09 -15.50
C GLY A 353 8.73 24.43 -14.72
N LEU A 354 9.01 24.87 -13.49
CA LEU A 354 10.09 24.35 -12.65
C LEU A 354 9.66 23.07 -11.91
N MET A 355 10.62 22.16 -11.69
CA MET A 355 10.39 20.87 -11.06
C MET A 355 9.88 21.02 -9.61
N LEU A 356 8.83 20.25 -9.30
CA LEU A 356 8.19 20.17 -7.99
C LEU A 356 8.21 18.71 -7.53
N ILE A 357 8.93 18.44 -6.45
CA ILE A 357 9.07 17.10 -5.85
C ILE A 357 8.13 17.02 -4.65
N ARG A 358 7.33 15.96 -4.61
CA ARG A 358 6.54 15.54 -3.46
C ARG A 358 7.08 14.23 -2.91
N ALA A 359 7.02 14.06 -1.60
CA ALA A 359 7.30 12.81 -0.91
C ALA A 359 6.00 12.32 -0.26
N ALA A 360 5.62 11.06 -0.51
CA ALA A 360 4.35 10.48 -0.07
C ALA A 360 3.09 11.34 -0.41
N GLY A 361 3.13 12.13 -1.49
CA GLY A 361 2.05 13.06 -1.88
C GLY A 361 2.14 14.47 -1.29
N HIS A 362 3.01 14.72 -0.30
CA HIS A 362 3.18 16.02 0.36
C HIS A 362 4.32 16.83 -0.26
N TYR A 363 4.26 18.16 -0.15
CA TYR A 363 5.33 19.04 -0.64
C TYR A 363 6.67 18.72 0.04
N TYR A 364 7.67 18.33 -0.75
CA TYR A 364 9.03 18.07 -0.25
C TYR A 364 9.99 19.19 -0.67
N GLN A 365 10.03 19.50 -1.97
CA GLN A 365 10.98 20.46 -2.52
C GLN A 365 10.46 21.06 -3.83
N ARG A 366 10.64 22.36 -4.06
CA ARG A 366 10.54 22.99 -5.39
C ARG A 366 11.91 23.46 -5.85
N VAL A 367 12.16 23.40 -7.15
CA VAL A 367 13.31 24.04 -7.77
C VAL A 367 12.97 25.52 -8.01
N HIS A 368 13.88 26.41 -7.63
CA HIS A 368 13.85 27.82 -7.99
C HIS A 368 15.00 28.12 -8.95
N ASN A 369 14.77 29.03 -9.89
CA ASN A 369 15.84 29.68 -10.65
C ASN A 369 16.14 31.03 -9.96
N LEU A 370 17.29 31.10 -9.28
CA LEU A 370 17.72 32.27 -8.48
C LEU A 370 18.83 33.08 -9.18
N SER A 371 19.07 32.85 -10.48
CA SER A 371 20.00 33.65 -11.28
C SER A 371 19.59 35.13 -11.27
N SER A 372 20.58 36.03 -11.31
CA SER A 372 20.37 37.49 -11.31
C SER A 372 19.34 37.93 -12.35
N THR A 373 19.52 37.50 -13.60
CA THR A 373 18.61 37.78 -14.71
C THR A 373 17.15 37.38 -14.44
N THR A 374 16.92 36.24 -13.77
CA THR A 374 15.57 35.75 -13.48
C THR A 374 14.95 36.47 -12.28
N VAL A 375 15.75 36.79 -11.25
CA VAL A 375 15.28 37.50 -10.04
C VAL A 375 15.07 39.01 -10.30
N GLU A 376 15.81 39.60 -11.24
CA GLU A 376 15.65 40.99 -11.68
C GLU A 376 14.47 41.15 -12.64
N ALA A 377 14.28 40.20 -13.58
CA ALA A 377 13.16 40.21 -14.51
C ALA A 377 11.82 39.77 -13.88
N SER A 378 11.84 39.08 -12.73
CA SER A 378 10.61 38.66 -12.05
C SER A 378 10.01 39.76 -11.18
N SER A 379 8.69 39.94 -11.30
CA SER A 379 7.86 40.80 -10.44
C SER A 379 7.45 40.15 -9.12
N ASP A 380 7.78 38.87 -8.88
CA ASP A 380 7.43 38.14 -7.65
C ASP A 380 8.44 38.46 -6.52
N PRO A 381 8.00 39.13 -5.43
CA PRO A 381 8.89 39.45 -4.30
C PRO A 381 9.46 38.20 -3.61
N SER A 382 8.77 37.06 -3.67
CA SER A 382 9.16 35.84 -2.96
C SER A 382 10.45 35.23 -3.52
N LEU A 383 10.76 35.44 -4.79
CA LEU A 383 12.02 35.00 -5.40
C LEU A 383 13.23 35.78 -4.86
N ARG A 384 13.07 37.09 -4.61
CA ARG A 384 14.12 37.92 -3.99
C ARG A 384 14.39 37.46 -2.56
N VAL A 385 13.34 37.32 -1.74
CA VAL A 385 13.44 36.80 -0.36
C VAL A 385 14.06 35.41 -0.32
N THR A 386 13.71 34.53 -1.26
CA THR A 386 14.30 33.17 -1.36
C THR A 386 15.79 33.24 -1.69
N ARG A 387 16.21 34.11 -2.63
CA ARG A 387 17.63 34.34 -2.92
C ARG A 387 18.37 34.90 -1.72
N ASP A 388 17.83 35.93 -1.06
CA ASP A 388 18.43 36.54 0.12
C ASP A 388 18.67 35.51 1.24
N TYR A 389 17.75 34.55 1.41
CA TYR A 389 17.89 33.44 2.36
C TYR A 389 19.03 32.46 2.00
N TYR A 390 19.21 32.13 0.71
CA TYR A 390 20.33 31.30 0.25
C TYR A 390 21.68 32.04 0.28
N ASP A 391 21.68 33.35 0.00
CA ASP A 391 22.87 34.21 0.05
C ASP A 391 23.29 34.54 1.50
N PHE A 392 22.39 34.45 2.48
CA PHE A 392 22.61 34.89 3.87
C PHE A 392 23.91 34.36 4.51
N PRO A 393 24.27 33.05 4.44
CA PRO A 393 25.52 32.56 5.01
C PRO A 393 26.77 33.22 4.40
N TYR A 394 26.72 33.51 3.09
CA TYR A 394 27.81 34.16 2.36
C TYR A 394 27.88 35.67 2.63
N ARG A 395 26.75 36.30 2.95
CA ARG A 395 26.72 37.70 3.44
C ARG A 395 27.30 37.83 4.84
N VAL A 396 27.05 36.84 5.72
CA VAL A 396 27.62 36.78 7.08
C VAL A 396 29.11 36.40 7.07
N ARG A 397 29.52 35.49 6.18
CA ARG A 397 30.93 35.07 6.03
C ARG A 397 31.33 34.98 4.55
N PRO A 398 31.79 36.08 3.93
CA PRO A 398 32.16 36.14 2.51
C PRO A 398 33.25 35.14 2.07
N SER A 399 34.10 34.70 3.00
CA SER A 399 35.20 33.76 2.77
C SER A 399 34.87 32.30 3.16
N ALA A 400 33.59 31.94 3.30
CA ALA A 400 33.17 30.57 3.61
C ALA A 400 33.39 29.63 2.41
N SER A 401 34.57 29.02 2.31
CA SER A 401 34.91 28.01 1.30
C SER A 401 34.30 26.63 1.56
N GLU A 402 33.97 26.33 2.81
CA GLU A 402 33.42 25.04 3.26
C GLU A 402 32.07 25.27 3.95
N VAL A 403 30.99 24.94 3.25
CA VAL A 403 29.62 25.07 3.74
C VAL A 403 28.96 23.69 3.78
N ALA A 404 28.75 23.17 5.00
CA ALA A 404 28.03 21.92 5.20
C ALA A 404 26.51 22.15 5.13
N VAL A 405 25.90 21.83 4.00
CA VAL A 405 24.44 21.83 3.85
C VAL A 405 23.86 20.53 4.42
N PHE A 406 23.49 20.55 5.70
CA PHE A 406 22.80 19.42 6.32
C PHE A 406 21.32 19.41 5.89
N TRP A 407 20.85 18.28 5.34
CA TRP A 407 19.48 18.05 4.87
C TRP A 407 18.97 18.97 3.74
N ARG A 408 19.36 18.66 2.49
CA ARG A 408 18.51 18.77 1.28
C ARG A 408 19.22 18.12 0.07
N PRO A 409 18.54 17.29 -0.76
CA PRO A 409 19.10 16.80 -2.02
C PRO A 409 19.00 17.88 -3.12
N THR A 410 19.59 19.05 -2.87
CA THR A 410 19.80 20.10 -3.87
C THR A 410 21.19 19.95 -4.47
N ARG A 411 21.29 19.27 -5.61
CA ARG A 411 22.49 19.31 -6.45
C ARG A 411 22.53 20.64 -7.23
N GLY A 412 22.62 21.74 -6.49
CA GLY A 412 22.86 23.08 -7.04
C GLY A 412 24.17 23.05 -7.80
N ARG A 413 24.11 23.28 -9.12
CA ARG A 413 25.31 23.39 -9.95
C ARG A 413 25.61 24.88 -10.08
N ASP A 414 26.21 25.45 -9.05
CA ASP A 414 26.57 26.86 -9.02
C ASP A 414 27.57 27.17 -10.14
N ARG A 415 27.02 27.73 -11.22
CA ARG A 415 27.74 28.35 -12.33
C ARG A 415 27.35 29.82 -12.40
N ASP A 416 27.64 30.54 -11.33
CA ASP A 416 27.83 31.98 -11.36
C ASP A 416 28.95 32.34 -10.38
N ARG A 417 30.20 32.28 -10.87
CA ARG A 417 31.32 33.00 -10.26
C ARG A 417 31.50 34.31 -11.00
N SER A 418 30.76 35.33 -10.57
CA SER A 418 30.94 36.72 -10.97
C SER A 418 31.90 37.42 -9.99
N CYS A 419 33.19 37.09 -10.07
CA CYS A 419 34.27 37.91 -9.51
C CYS A 419 35.34 38.16 -10.59
N ASP A 420 35.82 39.40 -10.63
CA ASP A 420 36.84 39.99 -11.52
C ASP A 420 36.59 40.08 -13.04
N PRO A 421 36.50 41.30 -13.62
CA PRO A 421 36.54 41.54 -15.06
C PRO A 421 37.93 41.32 -15.71
N ALA A 422 38.98 41.07 -14.92
CA ALA A 422 40.37 41.17 -15.34
C ALA A 422 40.90 39.98 -16.19
N CYS A 423 40.17 38.87 -16.28
CA CYS A 423 40.60 37.67 -17.00
C CYS A 423 39.86 37.48 -18.34
N ARG A 424 39.69 38.58 -19.10
CA ARG A 424 38.91 38.60 -20.36
C ARG A 424 39.78 38.87 -21.58
N GLN A 425 40.94 38.21 -21.67
CA GLN A 425 41.89 38.46 -22.76
C GLN A 425 42.77 37.26 -23.14
N ASP A 426 42.23 36.03 -23.15
CA ASP A 426 42.87 34.95 -23.93
C ASP A 426 41.94 33.76 -24.28
N GLN A 427 40.88 34.01 -25.08
CA GLN A 427 40.11 32.94 -25.76
C GLN A 427 39.68 33.37 -27.18
N SER A 428 40.65 33.61 -28.06
CA SER A 428 40.45 33.73 -29.50
C SER A 428 41.38 32.79 -30.28
N SER A 429 41.41 31.51 -29.91
CA SER A 429 41.99 30.37 -30.64
C SER A 429 41.54 29.07 -29.98
N GLY A 430 40.92 28.14 -30.71
CA GLY A 430 40.44 26.90 -30.09
C GLY A 430 39.42 26.03 -30.84
N GLU A 431 38.87 26.47 -31.97
CA GLU A 431 38.25 25.55 -32.94
C GLU A 431 39.34 24.72 -33.64
N THR A 432 39.96 23.80 -32.89
CA THR A 432 40.69 22.60 -33.32
C THR A 432 41.34 21.97 -32.09
N ILE A 433 40.70 20.93 -31.52
CA ILE A 433 41.30 19.73 -30.90
C ILE A 433 40.14 18.72 -30.68
N ARG A 434 39.52 18.29 -31.80
CA ARG A 434 38.56 17.16 -31.83
C ARG A 434 39.17 15.93 -32.54
N ARG A 435 40.51 15.82 -32.50
CA ARG A 435 41.32 14.74 -33.10
C ARG A 435 42.63 14.47 -32.33
N SER A 436 42.56 14.19 -31.01
CA SER A 436 43.72 13.63 -30.28
C SER A 436 43.34 12.85 -29.01
N SER A 437 42.50 11.82 -29.14
CA SER A 437 42.23 10.87 -28.03
C SER A 437 41.85 9.46 -28.55
N ARG A 438 42.51 9.02 -29.63
CA ARG A 438 42.38 7.65 -30.19
C ARG A 438 43.73 6.98 -30.51
N ALA A 439 44.85 7.57 -30.10
CA ALA A 439 46.20 7.10 -30.44
C ALA A 439 47.03 6.57 -29.25
N ALA A 440 46.59 6.76 -28.00
CA ALA A 440 47.45 6.58 -26.81
C ALA A 440 47.01 5.44 -25.86
N ASN A 441 46.33 4.40 -26.36
CA ASN A 441 45.93 3.25 -25.52
C ASN A 441 45.98 1.90 -26.26
N ARG A 442 46.95 1.72 -27.17
CA ARG A 442 47.16 0.47 -27.91
C ARG A 442 48.50 -0.23 -27.62
N GLU A 443 49.32 0.32 -26.71
CA GLU A 443 50.60 -0.25 -26.30
C GLU A 443 50.72 -0.31 -24.77
N ARG A 444 50.35 -1.48 -24.21
CA ARG A 444 50.90 -2.14 -23.00
C ARG A 444 50.00 -3.32 -22.59
N ARG A 445 50.00 -4.36 -23.44
CA ARG A 445 49.61 -5.73 -23.08
C ARG A 445 50.80 -6.65 -23.35
N SER A 446 51.69 -6.78 -22.37
CA SER A 446 52.71 -7.84 -22.31
C SER A 446 53.40 -7.84 -20.94
N PHE A 447 53.82 -9.03 -20.50
CA PHE A 447 54.63 -9.33 -19.30
C PHE A 447 53.97 -9.25 -17.91
N LEU A 448 53.36 -10.39 -17.53
CA LEU A 448 53.60 -11.03 -16.23
C LEU A 448 55.03 -11.63 -16.20
N PRO A 449 55.67 -11.79 -15.04
CA PRO A 449 55.65 -13.11 -14.39
C PRO A 449 55.55 -13.10 -12.85
N SER A 450 55.44 -14.31 -12.29
CA SER A 450 55.28 -14.69 -10.87
C SER A 450 56.61 -14.84 -10.10
N HIS A 451 56.59 -14.63 -8.77
CA HIS A 451 57.00 -15.60 -7.72
C HIS A 451 57.19 -14.96 -6.30
N HIS A 452 57.06 -15.79 -5.26
CA HIS A 452 57.36 -15.59 -3.82
C HIS A 452 56.62 -14.45 -3.07
N ALA A 453 55.98 -14.61 -1.90
CA ALA A 453 56.08 -15.53 -0.76
C ALA A 453 57.26 -15.26 0.20
N GLU A 454 57.03 -14.36 1.18
CA GLU A 454 57.71 -14.43 2.48
C GLU A 454 56.91 -13.74 3.61
N SER A 455 57.23 -14.07 4.86
CA SER A 455 56.46 -13.75 6.07
C SER A 455 57.28 -12.99 7.11
N LEU A 456 56.72 -11.98 7.78
CA LEU A 456 57.11 -11.39 9.08
C LEU A 456 55.98 -10.42 9.47
N ARG A 457 55.14 -10.59 10.51
CA ARG A 457 55.31 -10.80 11.97
C ARG A 457 55.87 -9.57 12.71
N LEU A 458 55.09 -9.12 13.70
CA LEU A 458 55.40 -8.10 14.74
C LEU A 458 55.41 -6.62 14.24
N ASP A 459 55.03 -5.61 15.03
CA ASP A 459 54.69 -5.63 16.46
C ASP A 459 53.58 -4.65 16.90
N ARG A 460 53.15 -4.83 18.16
CA ARG A 460 52.07 -4.13 18.89
C ARG A 460 52.64 -2.94 19.67
N ILE A 461 52.10 -1.73 19.48
CA ILE A 461 52.18 -0.65 20.48
C ILE A 461 50.79 -0.06 20.74
N ARG A 462 50.44 0.03 22.03
CA ARG A 462 49.24 0.66 22.60
C ARG A 462 49.69 1.55 23.76
N ALA A 463 49.33 2.82 23.71
CA ALA A 463 49.24 3.83 24.78
C ALA A 463 49.25 5.20 24.07
N THR A 464 48.50 6.21 24.48
CA THR A 464 47.73 6.40 25.73
C THR A 464 46.23 6.49 25.49
#